data_AF-A0A6I4UCI9-F1
#
_entry.id   AF-A0A6I4UCI9-F1
#
_cell.length_a   1.000
_cell.length_b   1.000
_cell.length_c   1.000
_cell.angle_alpha   90.00
_cell.angle_beta   90.00
_cell.angle_gamma   90.00
#
_symmetry.space_group_name_H-M   'P 1'
#
loop_
_entity.id
_entity.type
_entity.pdbx_description
1 polymer ?
#
loop_
_entity_poly.entity_id
_entity_poly.type
_entity_poly.pdbx_seq_one_letter_code
_entity_poly.pdbx_strand_id
1 'polypeptide(L)'
;MLKRALIFLGSAALLAAPASAQLREAALPDILQSYKDCFAATDSGSISASSLEELGWARATMRDGDGSTIEDGPIIYGHSERAPIIILSNLSSDGFCVVNARIESFDTYNEFKAAFGGKLPDANENGEILFGAQGRIVQIAPTGSREAPAMRLVVGTRTENK
;
A
#
# COMPACT_ATOMS: atom_id res chain seq x y z
N MET A 1 -48.73 51.23 -5.99
CA MET A 1 -49.01 50.43 -4.78
C MET A 1 -48.32 49.09 -4.89
N LEU A 2 -47.48 48.78 -3.90
CA LEU A 2 -46.67 47.58 -3.75
C LEU A 2 -47.56 46.34 -3.49
N LYS A 3 -47.23 45.18 -4.06
CA LYS A 3 -47.42 43.88 -3.37
C LYS A 3 -46.47 42.81 -3.93
N ARG A 4 -45.50 42.48 -3.10
CA ARG A 4 -44.52 41.37 -3.23
C ARG A 4 -45.24 40.03 -3.02
N ALA A 5 -44.80 38.99 -3.71
CA ALA A 5 -45.02 37.60 -3.30
C ALA A 5 -43.76 36.77 -3.62
N LEU A 6 -43.38 35.96 -2.64
CA LEU A 6 -42.07 35.36 -2.43
C LEU A 6 -41.69 34.30 -3.48
N ILE A 7 -40.43 34.33 -3.90
CA ILE A 7 -39.75 33.23 -4.56
C ILE A 7 -39.15 32.34 -3.46
N PHE A 8 -39.69 31.13 -3.29
CA PHE A 8 -39.04 30.06 -2.52
C PHE A 8 -38.01 29.38 -3.43
N LEU A 9 -36.74 29.76 -3.30
CA LEU A 9 -35.62 29.00 -3.84
C LEU A 9 -35.30 27.87 -2.84
N GLY A 10 -35.73 26.66 -3.18
CA GLY A 10 -35.46 25.45 -2.41
C GLY A 10 -33.96 25.12 -2.41
N SER A 11 -33.38 25.07 -1.23
CA SER A 11 -32.01 24.60 -1.00
C SER A 11 -31.88 23.13 -1.36
N ALA A 12 -31.23 22.82 -2.48
CA ALA A 12 -30.74 21.48 -2.75
C ALA A 12 -29.56 21.19 -1.81
N ALA A 13 -29.84 20.55 -0.67
CA ALA A 13 -28.81 19.98 0.18
C ALA A 13 -28.21 18.77 -0.53
N LEU A 14 -27.09 18.98 -1.24
CA LEU A 14 -26.22 17.91 -1.70
C LEU A 14 -25.59 17.27 -0.45
N LEU A 15 -26.18 16.16 0.01
CA LEU A 15 -25.54 15.26 0.94
C LEU A 15 -24.34 14.63 0.22
N ALA A 16 -23.19 15.28 0.31
CA ALA A 16 -21.92 14.62 0.02
C ALA A 16 -21.79 13.47 1.02
N ALA A 17 -22.05 12.25 0.57
CA ALA A 17 -21.75 11.05 1.34
C ALA A 17 -20.26 11.08 1.72
N PRO A 18 -19.90 10.61 2.92
CA PRO A 18 -18.49 10.52 3.29
C PRO A 18 -17.82 9.64 2.24
N ALA A 19 -16.83 10.19 1.54
CA ALA A 19 -15.91 9.40 0.75
C ALA A 19 -15.24 8.45 1.74
N SER A 20 -15.75 7.22 1.80
CA SER A 20 -15.09 6.14 2.52
C SER A 20 -13.70 6.08 1.93
N ALA A 21 -12.67 6.25 2.76
CA ALA A 21 -11.26 6.27 2.35
C ALA A 21 -10.84 4.87 1.87
N GLN A 22 -11.42 4.44 0.75
CA GLN A 22 -11.07 3.22 0.06
C GLN A 22 -9.76 3.49 -0.67
N LEU A 23 -8.81 2.57 -0.53
CA LEU A 23 -7.57 2.62 -1.29
C LEU A 23 -7.92 2.66 -2.78
N ARG A 24 -7.33 3.64 -3.47
CA ARG A 24 -7.45 3.72 -4.93
C ARG A 24 -6.78 2.51 -5.56
N GLU A 25 -7.28 2.11 -6.72
CA GLU A 25 -6.61 1.07 -7.52
C GLU A 25 -5.22 1.56 -7.93
N ALA A 26 -4.25 0.66 -7.82
CA ALA A 26 -2.88 0.91 -8.20
C ALA A 26 -2.60 0.37 -9.60
N ALA A 27 -2.00 1.20 -10.44
CA ALA A 27 -1.49 0.77 -11.73
C ALA A 27 -0.32 -0.19 -11.52
N LEU A 28 -0.21 -1.21 -12.39
CA LEU A 28 0.85 -2.21 -12.30
C LEU A 28 2.28 -1.61 -12.22
N PRO A 29 2.63 -0.57 -13.02
CA PRO A 29 3.94 0.08 -12.90
C PRO A 29 4.21 0.69 -11.52
N ASP A 30 3.19 1.24 -10.87
CA ASP A 30 3.32 1.83 -9.55
C ASP A 30 3.64 0.77 -8.51
N ILE A 31 2.96 -0.39 -8.59
CA ILE A 31 3.18 -1.53 -7.69
C ILE A 31 4.62 -2.05 -7.84
N LEU A 32 5.08 -2.22 -9.09
CA LEU A 32 6.46 -2.64 -9.38
C LEU A 32 7.49 -1.63 -8.88
N GLN A 33 7.21 -0.33 -9.00
CA GLN A 33 8.11 0.69 -8.50
C GLN A 33 8.11 0.73 -6.96
N SER A 34 6.95 0.64 -6.31
CA SER A 34 6.86 0.54 -4.84
C SER A 34 7.59 -0.70 -4.29
N TYR A 35 7.56 -1.82 -5.02
CA TYR A 35 8.37 -3.00 -4.71
C TYR A 35 9.88 -2.71 -4.75
N LYS A 36 10.35 -2.01 -5.79
CA LYS A 36 11.76 -1.61 -5.91
C LYS A 36 12.18 -0.65 -4.79
N ASP A 37 11.29 0.25 -4.40
CA ASP A 37 11.55 1.16 -3.28
C ASP A 37 11.67 0.41 -1.95
N CYS A 38 10.78 -0.57 -1.70
CA CYS A 38 10.92 -1.48 -0.55
C CYS A 38 12.24 -2.27 -0.61
N PHE A 39 12.66 -2.71 -1.79
CA PHE A 39 13.98 -3.31 -1.99
C PHE A 39 15.11 -2.34 -1.59
N ALA A 40 15.09 -1.11 -2.06
CA ALA A 40 16.10 -0.12 -1.68
C ALA A 40 16.11 0.13 -0.15
N ALA A 41 14.93 0.26 0.45
CA ALA A 41 14.79 0.52 1.89
C ALA A 41 15.21 -0.66 2.79
N THR A 42 15.36 -1.87 2.24
CA THR A 42 15.69 -3.11 2.97
C THR A 42 17.05 -3.69 2.59
N ASP A 43 17.90 -2.92 1.89
CA ASP A 43 19.17 -3.42 1.38
C ASP A 43 20.21 -3.70 2.48
N SER A 44 20.07 -3.05 3.64
CA SER A 44 20.86 -3.32 4.84
C SER A 44 20.15 -4.32 5.78
N GLY A 45 20.78 -4.61 6.92
CA GLY A 45 20.19 -5.42 7.99
C GLY A 45 19.07 -4.71 8.78
N SER A 46 18.63 -3.53 8.36
CA SER A 46 17.53 -2.77 8.95
C SER A 46 16.73 -2.02 7.89
N ILE A 47 15.55 -1.52 8.24
CA ILE A 47 14.73 -0.73 7.32
C ILE A 47 15.15 0.75 7.36
N SER A 48 15.47 1.33 6.21
CA SER A 48 15.76 2.77 6.07
C SER A 48 14.49 3.56 5.73
N ALA A 49 13.87 4.15 6.75
CA ALA A 49 12.74 5.07 6.59
C ALA A 49 13.10 6.30 5.74
N SER A 50 14.29 6.87 5.93
CA SER A 50 14.77 8.03 5.18
C SER A 50 14.90 7.74 3.69
N SER A 51 15.29 6.52 3.30
CA SER A 51 15.35 6.13 1.88
C SER A 51 13.97 6.16 1.22
N LEU A 52 12.90 5.79 1.95
CA LEU A 52 11.54 5.91 1.42
C LEU A 52 11.13 7.39 1.29
N GLU A 53 11.48 8.22 2.27
CA GLU A 53 11.15 9.65 2.27
C GLU A 53 11.83 10.39 1.10
N GLU A 54 13.09 10.07 0.81
CA GLU A 54 13.81 10.57 -0.38
C GLU A 54 13.17 10.15 -1.70
N LEU A 55 12.46 9.02 -1.73
CA LEU A 55 11.70 8.50 -2.87
C LEU A 55 10.25 9.04 -2.94
N GLY A 56 9.91 10.04 -2.13
CA GLY A 56 8.62 10.73 -2.15
C GLY A 56 7.53 10.08 -1.29
N TRP A 57 7.88 9.11 -0.44
CA TRP A 57 6.94 8.53 0.52
C TRP A 57 6.79 9.41 1.76
N ALA A 58 5.57 9.61 2.21
CA ALA A 58 5.26 10.38 3.41
C ALA A 58 4.66 9.47 4.49
N ARG A 59 5.19 9.56 5.71
CA ARG A 59 4.66 8.82 6.86
C ARG A 59 3.26 9.34 7.22
N ALA A 60 2.32 8.41 7.36
CA ALA A 60 0.98 8.71 7.84
C ALA A 60 0.98 8.94 9.36
N THR A 61 0.17 9.90 9.81
CA THR A 61 -0.11 10.13 11.23
C THR A 61 -1.47 9.53 11.57
N MET A 62 -1.49 8.54 12.46
CA MET A 62 -2.74 7.98 12.97
C MET A 62 -3.24 8.83 14.14
N ARG A 63 -4.55 9.10 14.16
CA ARG A 63 -5.23 9.79 15.26
C ARG A 63 -6.39 8.95 15.77
N ASP A 64 -6.63 9.02 17.08
CA ASP A 64 -7.82 8.42 17.68
C ASP A 64 -9.09 9.26 17.39
N GLY A 65 -10.23 8.81 17.92
CA GLY A 65 -11.51 9.49 17.74
C GLY A 65 -11.56 10.91 18.35
N ASP A 66 -10.65 11.20 19.28
CA ASP A 66 -10.55 12.49 19.97
C ASP A 66 -9.49 13.41 19.31
N GLY A 67 -8.81 12.92 18.26
CA GLY A 67 -7.82 13.66 17.49
C GLY A 67 -6.39 13.56 18.03
N SER A 68 -6.15 12.77 19.08
CA SER A 68 -4.81 12.56 19.63
C SER A 68 -4.00 11.62 18.74
N THR A 69 -2.71 11.88 18.57
CA THR A 69 -1.82 11.00 17.80
C THR A 69 -1.65 9.66 18.49
N ILE A 70 -1.75 8.57 17.72
CA ILE A 70 -1.44 7.22 18.16
C ILE A 70 0.03 6.94 17.85
N GLU A 71 0.89 7.01 18.87
CA GLU A 71 2.35 6.85 18.72
C GLU A 71 2.76 5.39 18.44
N ASP A 72 2.04 4.42 18.99
CA ASP A 72 2.35 2.97 18.87
C ASP A 72 1.60 2.29 17.70
N GLY A 73 1.13 3.07 16.73
CA GLY A 73 0.47 2.54 15.54
C GLY A 73 1.45 1.89 14.55
N PRO A 74 0.95 1.10 13.58
CA PRO A 74 1.77 0.62 12.47
C PRO A 74 2.43 1.78 11.73
N ILE A 75 3.68 1.59 11.29
CA ILE A 75 4.41 2.59 10.51
C ILE A 75 3.94 2.49 9.05
N ILE A 76 3.05 3.41 8.67
CA ILE A 76 2.44 3.44 7.35
C ILE A 76 3.00 4.62 6.55
N TYR A 77 3.31 4.39 5.28
CA TYR A 77 3.75 5.37 4.31
C TYR A 77 2.79 5.42 3.13
N GLY A 78 2.42 6.61 2.70
CA GLY A 78 1.67 6.88 1.47
C GLY A 78 2.52 7.66 0.47
N HIS A 79 2.08 7.68 -0.79
CA HIS A 79 2.72 8.45 -1.86
C HIS A 79 1.69 9.39 -2.49
N SER A 80 2.10 10.61 -2.86
CA SER A 80 1.19 11.59 -3.49
C SER A 80 0.75 11.14 -4.88
N GLU A 81 1.66 10.55 -5.64
CA GLU A 81 1.44 10.17 -7.05
C GLU A 81 1.07 8.69 -7.25
N ARG A 82 1.36 7.81 -6.28
CA ARG A 82 1.20 6.36 -6.42
C ARG A 82 0.16 5.85 -5.43
N ALA A 83 -0.68 4.92 -5.86
CA ALA A 83 -1.77 4.41 -5.04
C ALA A 83 -1.39 3.33 -3.99
N PRO A 84 -0.34 2.49 -4.17
CA PRO A 84 0.07 1.57 -3.13
C PRO A 84 0.45 2.28 -1.82
N ILE A 85 0.27 1.58 -0.71
CA ILE A 85 0.78 2.00 0.60
C ILE A 85 1.92 1.07 1.03
N ILE A 86 2.85 1.60 1.82
CA ILE A 86 3.90 0.82 2.46
C ILE A 86 3.63 0.71 3.95
N ILE A 87 3.79 -0.47 4.51
CA ILE A 87 3.70 -0.75 5.94
C ILE A 87 5.03 -1.37 6.38
N LEU A 88 5.63 -0.86 7.45
CA LEU A 88 6.87 -1.38 8.02
C LEU A 88 6.57 -2.13 9.32
N SER A 89 7.13 -3.33 9.49
CA SER A 89 6.90 -4.16 10.70
C SER A 89 7.59 -3.61 11.95
N ASN A 90 8.80 -3.09 11.79
CA ASN A 90 9.69 -2.57 12.81
C ASN A 90 10.87 -1.88 12.10
N LEU A 91 11.47 -0.87 12.74
CA LEU A 91 12.68 -0.22 12.21
C LEU A 91 13.96 -0.83 12.79
N SER A 92 13.85 -1.55 13.91
CA SER A 92 14.96 -2.19 14.60
C SER A 92 15.11 -3.66 14.19
N SER A 93 16.29 -4.02 13.67
CA SER A 93 16.67 -5.39 13.24
C SER A 93 15.73 -6.01 12.19
N ASP A 94 15.82 -7.34 12.01
CA ASP A 94 15.07 -8.13 11.02
C ASP A 94 13.64 -7.61 10.84
N GLY A 95 13.39 -6.99 9.69
CA GLY A 95 12.16 -6.26 9.44
C GLY A 95 11.65 -6.47 8.02
N PHE A 96 10.39 -6.09 7.82
CA PHE A 96 9.68 -6.26 6.57
C PHE A 96 9.15 -4.91 6.07
N CYS A 97 9.46 -4.61 4.81
CA CYS A 97 8.78 -3.57 4.04
C CYS A 97 7.64 -4.22 3.25
N VAL A 98 6.41 -3.83 3.56
CA VAL A 98 5.20 -4.45 3.01
C VAL A 98 4.48 -3.46 2.09
N VAL A 99 4.41 -3.77 0.80
CA VAL A 99 3.57 -3.03 -0.16
C VAL A 99 2.18 -3.65 -0.15
N ASN A 100 1.16 -2.84 0.11
CA ASN A 100 -0.25 -3.22 -0.10
C ASN A 100 -0.84 -2.38 -1.22
N ALA A 101 -1.50 -3.04 -2.16
CA ALA A 101 -2.11 -2.39 -3.31
C ALA A 101 -3.49 -2.98 -3.59
N ARG A 102 -4.50 -2.11 -3.77
CA ARG A 102 -5.75 -2.52 -4.40
C ARG A 102 -5.49 -2.65 -5.90
N ILE A 103 -5.96 -3.72 -6.50
CA ILE A 103 -5.81 -3.99 -7.93
C ILE A 103 -7.20 -4.03 -8.58
N GLU A 104 -7.25 -3.88 -9.90
CA GLU A 104 -8.51 -3.92 -10.65
C GLU A 104 -9.09 -5.34 -10.63
N SER A 105 -8.24 -6.35 -10.78
CA SER A 105 -8.63 -7.76 -10.80
C SER A 105 -7.47 -8.68 -10.40
N PHE A 106 -7.76 -9.95 -10.15
CA PHE A 106 -6.71 -10.96 -9.95
C PHE A 106 -5.90 -11.27 -11.21
N ASP A 107 -6.33 -10.80 -12.40
CA ASP A 107 -5.49 -10.89 -13.60
C ASP A 107 -4.29 -9.94 -13.50
N THR A 108 -4.45 -8.76 -12.90
CA THR A 108 -3.33 -7.86 -12.58
C THR A 108 -2.29 -8.54 -11.68
N TYR A 109 -2.72 -9.39 -10.74
CA TYR A 109 -1.82 -10.19 -9.91
C TYR A 109 -1.02 -11.21 -10.75
N ASN A 110 -1.66 -11.81 -11.76
CA ASN A 110 -0.99 -12.73 -12.68
C ASN A 110 0.01 -12.00 -13.60
N GLU A 111 -0.34 -10.83 -14.11
CA GLU A 111 0.57 -9.96 -14.88
C GLU A 111 1.77 -9.51 -14.05
N PHE A 112 1.52 -9.15 -12.79
CA PHE A 112 2.57 -8.79 -11.84
C PHE A 112 3.59 -9.93 -11.67
N LYS A 113 3.12 -11.17 -11.46
CA LYS A 113 4.01 -12.35 -11.40
C LYS A 113 4.80 -12.55 -12.69
N ALA A 114 4.17 -12.35 -13.84
CA ALA A 114 4.82 -12.51 -15.14
C ALA A 114 5.99 -11.54 -15.34
N ALA A 115 5.94 -10.35 -14.73
CA ALA A 115 7.03 -9.37 -14.76
C ALA A 115 8.34 -9.87 -14.11
N PHE A 116 8.29 -10.94 -13.29
CA PHE A 116 9.48 -11.61 -12.73
C PHE A 116 10.13 -12.60 -13.72
N GLY A 117 9.64 -12.67 -14.96
CA GLY A 117 10.27 -13.45 -16.03
C GLY A 117 10.10 -14.97 -15.88
N GLY A 118 9.03 -15.43 -15.22
CA GLY A 118 8.66 -16.84 -15.14
C GLY A 118 9.52 -17.72 -14.23
N LYS A 119 10.34 -17.13 -13.36
CA LYS A 119 11.25 -17.86 -12.44
C LYS A 119 10.75 -17.93 -11.00
N LEU A 120 9.48 -17.61 -10.77
CA LEU A 120 8.89 -17.70 -9.44
C LEU A 120 8.60 -19.16 -9.10
N PRO A 121 8.82 -19.59 -7.85
CA PRO A 121 8.35 -20.88 -7.36
C PRO A 121 6.82 -21.01 -7.49
N ASP A 122 6.34 -22.24 -7.39
CA ASP A 122 4.91 -22.51 -7.33
C ASP A 122 4.30 -21.84 -6.10
N ALA A 123 3.08 -21.34 -6.28
CA ALA A 123 2.30 -20.78 -5.19
C ALA A 123 1.81 -21.87 -4.23
N ASN A 124 1.64 -21.52 -2.95
CA ASN A 124 0.98 -22.38 -1.97
C ASN A 124 -0.54 -22.47 -2.23
N GLU A 125 -1.26 -23.21 -1.38
CA GLU A 125 -2.72 -23.38 -1.47
C GLU A 125 -3.52 -22.06 -1.42
N ASN A 126 -2.95 -21.01 -0.83
CA ASN A 126 -3.55 -19.68 -0.75
C ASN A 126 -3.12 -18.76 -1.90
N GLY A 127 -2.36 -19.28 -2.87
CA GLY A 127 -1.83 -18.50 -3.99
C GLY A 127 -0.61 -17.64 -3.62
N GLU A 128 -0.03 -17.80 -2.43
CA GLU A 128 1.15 -17.03 -2.03
C GLU A 128 2.44 -17.65 -2.58
N ILE A 129 3.38 -16.81 -2.98
CA ILE A 129 4.69 -17.21 -3.48
C ILE A 129 5.75 -16.65 -2.53
N LEU A 130 6.60 -17.53 -2.00
CA LEU A 130 7.73 -17.19 -1.14
C LEU A 130 9.03 -17.57 -1.84
N PHE A 131 9.99 -16.65 -1.92
CA PHE A 131 11.28 -16.90 -2.58
C PHE A 131 12.39 -16.02 -2.01
N GLY A 132 13.64 -16.40 -2.29
CA GLY A 132 14.80 -15.58 -1.99
C GLY A 132 15.20 -14.72 -3.19
N ALA A 133 15.50 -13.45 -2.97
CA ALA A 133 16.06 -12.56 -3.98
C ALA A 133 17.12 -11.64 -3.39
N GLN A 134 18.34 -11.72 -3.90
CA GLN A 134 19.48 -10.88 -3.48
C GLN A 134 19.73 -10.90 -1.95
N GLY A 135 19.65 -12.08 -1.32
CA GLY A 135 19.87 -12.23 0.13
C GLY A 135 18.71 -11.76 1.01
N ARG A 136 17.52 -11.57 0.44
CA ARG A 136 16.29 -11.20 1.14
C ARG A 136 15.19 -12.20 0.88
N ILE A 137 14.32 -12.40 1.87
CA ILE A 137 13.07 -13.12 1.69
C ILE A 137 12.05 -12.20 1.04
N VAL A 138 11.36 -12.68 0.02
CA VAL A 138 10.28 -11.98 -0.67
C VAL A 138 9.03 -12.85 -0.65
N GLN A 139 7.89 -12.26 -0.28
CA GLN A 139 6.58 -12.88 -0.42
C GLN A 139 5.71 -12.05 -1.37
N ILE A 140 4.96 -12.72 -2.24
CA ILE A 140 3.93 -12.09 -3.09
C ILE A 140 2.64 -12.86 -2.88
N ALA A 141 1.57 -12.21 -2.44
CA ALA A 141 0.30 -12.84 -2.10
C ALA A 141 -0.89 -12.10 -2.71
N PRO A 142 -1.87 -12.81 -3.30
CA PRO A 142 -3.17 -12.21 -3.58
C PRO A 142 -3.90 -12.00 -2.25
N THR A 143 -4.58 -10.86 -2.12
CA THR A 143 -5.36 -10.51 -0.92
C THR A 143 -6.69 -9.89 -1.33
N GLY A 144 -7.54 -9.57 -0.35
CA GLY A 144 -8.86 -8.97 -0.61
C GLY A 144 -9.91 -9.99 -1.08
N SER A 145 -10.98 -9.49 -1.70
CA SER A 145 -12.10 -10.29 -2.20
C SER A 145 -12.22 -10.16 -3.72
N ARG A 146 -13.23 -10.82 -4.33
CA ARG A 146 -13.50 -10.67 -5.77
C ARG A 146 -13.97 -9.26 -6.14
N GLU A 147 -14.71 -8.61 -5.24
CA GLU A 147 -15.29 -7.27 -5.41
C GLU A 147 -14.28 -6.16 -5.07
N ALA A 148 -13.28 -6.48 -4.24
CA ALA A 148 -12.19 -5.58 -3.88
C ALA A 148 -10.87 -6.35 -3.87
N PRO A 149 -10.35 -6.74 -5.06
CA PRO A 149 -9.13 -7.51 -5.14
C PRO A 149 -7.94 -6.65 -4.75
N ALA A 150 -6.97 -7.28 -4.10
CA ALA A 150 -5.76 -6.64 -3.64
C ALA A 150 -4.57 -7.60 -3.77
N MET A 151 -3.38 -7.05 -3.57
CA MET A 151 -2.19 -7.86 -3.41
C MET A 151 -1.27 -7.27 -2.34
N ARG A 152 -0.48 -8.16 -1.75
CA ARG A 152 0.54 -7.84 -0.77
C ARG A 152 1.89 -8.33 -1.29
N LEU A 153 2.90 -7.47 -1.16
CA LEU A 153 4.29 -7.83 -1.34
C LEU A 153 5.04 -7.57 -0.06
N VAL A 154 5.88 -8.50 0.33
CA VAL A 154 6.72 -8.41 1.53
C VAL A 154 8.16 -8.53 1.08
N VAL A 155 9.01 -7.59 1.53
CA VAL A 155 10.45 -7.65 1.33
C VAL A 155 11.11 -7.60 2.70
N GLY A 156 11.81 -8.66 3.07
CA GLY A 156 12.61 -8.69 4.29
C GLY A 156 13.90 -7.88 4.16
N THR A 157 14.43 -7.41 5.27
CA THR A 157 15.81 -6.91 5.38
C THR A 157 16.80 -8.00 5.00
N ARG A 158 17.98 -7.59 4.57
CA ARG A 158 19.03 -8.53 4.17
C ARG A 158 19.50 -9.32 5.38
N THR A 159 19.39 -10.65 5.32
CA THR A 159 19.99 -11.52 6.33
C THR A 159 21.44 -11.79 5.91
N GLU A 160 22.41 -11.43 6.75
CA GLU A 160 23.77 -11.98 6.58
C GLU A 160 23.66 -13.49 6.73
N ASN A 161 24.21 -14.25 5.78
CA ASN A 161 24.29 -15.71 5.90
C ASN A 161 25.02 -16.03 7.21
N LYS A 162 24.28 -16.53 8.22
CA LYS A 162 24.88 -17.17 9.39
C LYS A 162 25.34 -18.58 9.04
#